data_AF-A0A354GKJ2-F1
#
_entry.id   AF-A0A354GKJ2-F1
#
_cell.length_a   1.000
_cell.length_b   1.000
_cell.length_c   1.000
_cell.angle_alpha   90.00
_cell.angle_beta   90.00
_cell.angle_gamma   90.00
#
_symmetry.space_group_name_H-M   'P 1'
#
loop_
_entity.id
_entity.type
_entity.pdbx_description
1 polymer ?
#
loop_
_entity_poly.entity_id
_entity_poly.type
_entity_poly.pdbx_seq_one_letter_code
_entity_poly.pdbx_strand_id
1 'polypeptide(L)'
;MDFQPKDYYEAASDRMDQADLLYSLAAEYCQGLEDRRYAWVVYSAGLAVECMLRAYIRRVTNKFSSRHDLSRLFVESRLDTRVVEHLGKQGYDAGSPVVVERLTRLYAAAGVVARIWRNNYRFASDGVLIRDFLDRKVVRARDNKGAKAQVLRKQAHLLLLGAGTIIKAGKEAWT
;
A
#
# COMPACT_ATOMS: atom_id res chain seq x y z
N MET A 1 -5.29 -25.62 -1.20
CA MET A 1 -6.32 -24.67 -0.72
C MET A 1 -6.31 -23.51 -1.69
N ASP A 2 -7.42 -23.25 -2.37
CA ASP A 2 -7.54 -22.14 -3.32
C ASP A 2 -8.16 -20.95 -2.60
N PHE A 3 -7.35 -19.91 -2.37
CA PHE A 3 -7.81 -18.67 -1.75
C PHE A 3 -8.88 -17.97 -2.60
N GLN A 4 -10.00 -17.64 -1.97
CA GLN A 4 -11.10 -16.88 -2.51
C GLN A 4 -10.77 -15.38 -2.53
N PRO A 5 -11.45 -14.57 -3.37
CA PRO A 5 -11.27 -13.12 -3.35
C PRO A 5 -11.42 -12.50 -1.96
N LYS A 6 -12.33 -13.04 -1.14
CA LYS A 6 -12.60 -12.59 0.22
C LYS A 6 -11.38 -12.78 1.14
N ASP A 7 -10.65 -13.88 1.00
CA ASP A 7 -9.47 -14.16 1.82
C ASP A 7 -8.38 -13.10 1.61
N TYR A 8 -8.19 -12.66 0.36
CA TYR A 8 -7.27 -11.55 0.04
C TYR A 8 -7.76 -10.21 0.59
N TYR A 9 -9.08 -9.96 0.55
CA TYR A 9 -9.68 -8.74 1.09
C TYR A 9 -9.52 -8.66 2.63
N GLU A 10 -9.78 -9.76 3.33
CA GLU A 10 -9.61 -9.86 4.78
C GLU A 10 -8.12 -9.70 5.13
N ALA A 11 -7.23 -10.42 4.44
CA ALA A 11 -5.79 -10.26 4.62
C ALA A 11 -5.31 -8.82 4.36
N ALA A 12 -5.89 -8.11 3.39
CA ALA A 12 -5.55 -6.71 3.15
C ALA A 12 -5.89 -5.82 4.35
N SER A 13 -7.03 -6.07 4.99
CA SER A 13 -7.46 -5.35 6.18
C SER A 13 -6.54 -5.66 7.36
N ASP A 14 -6.29 -6.94 7.64
CA ASP A 14 -5.42 -7.36 8.75
C ASP A 14 -4.00 -6.76 8.64
N ARG A 15 -3.44 -6.74 7.42
CA ARG A 15 -2.08 -6.20 7.20
C ARG A 15 -2.04 -4.69 7.32
N MET A 16 -3.12 -3.99 6.96
CA MET A 16 -3.24 -2.55 7.17
C MET A 16 -3.33 -2.24 8.66
N ASP A 17 -4.18 -2.94 9.41
CA ASP A 17 -4.36 -2.76 10.85
C ASP A 17 -3.05 -3.03 11.61
N GLN A 18 -2.29 -4.04 11.20
CA GLN A 18 -0.95 -4.30 11.72
C GLN A 18 0.04 -3.16 11.42
N ALA A 19 0.00 -2.59 10.22
CA ALA A 19 0.86 -1.47 9.85
C ALA A 19 0.54 -0.21 10.66
N ASP A 20 -0.75 0.11 10.85
CA ASP A 20 -1.21 1.23 11.66
C ASP A 20 -0.84 1.05 13.14
N LEU A 21 -1.05 -0.15 13.70
CA LEU A 21 -0.64 -0.46 15.06
C LEU A 21 0.87 -0.27 15.24
N LEU A 22 1.69 -0.91 14.38
CA LEU A 22 3.14 -0.81 14.49
C LEU A 22 3.66 0.63 14.33
N TYR A 23 3.02 1.43 13.47
CA TYR A 23 3.41 2.82 13.30
C TYR A 23 3.03 3.70 14.51
N SER A 24 1.90 3.41 15.16
CA SER A 24 1.35 4.19 16.28
C SER A 24 1.87 3.78 17.66
N LEU A 25 2.50 2.61 17.80
CA LEU A 25 3.10 2.16 19.06
C LEU A 25 4.00 3.24 19.68
N ALA A 26 3.82 3.47 20.99
CA ALA A 26 4.64 4.41 21.72
C ALA A 26 6.12 3.97 21.72
N ALA A 27 7.03 4.96 21.75
CA ALA A 27 8.47 4.72 21.63
C ALA A 27 9.01 3.80 22.74
N GLU A 28 8.43 3.88 23.94
CA GLU A 28 8.77 3.04 25.10
C GLU A 28 8.64 1.53 24.82
N TYR A 29 7.67 1.11 24.00
CA TYR A 29 7.50 -0.30 23.63
C TYR A 29 8.46 -0.76 22.53
N CYS A 30 9.27 0.14 21.99
CA CYS A 30 10.07 -0.08 20.79
C CYS A 30 11.55 0.28 20.98
N GLN A 31 11.99 0.44 22.24
CA GLN A 31 13.35 0.85 22.55
C GLN A 31 14.38 -0.11 21.93
N GLY A 32 15.26 0.41 21.09
CA GLY A 32 16.27 -0.37 20.36
C GLY A 32 15.74 -1.15 19.14
N LEU A 33 14.47 -0.97 18.78
CA LEU A 33 13.81 -1.59 17.63
C LEU A 33 13.21 -0.56 16.66
N GLU A 34 13.58 0.71 16.77
CA GLU A 34 12.95 1.83 16.05
C GLU A 34 13.04 1.63 14.53
N ASP A 35 14.22 1.27 14.03
CA ASP A 35 14.44 1.00 12.60
C ASP A 35 13.59 -0.18 12.10
N ARG A 36 13.64 -1.28 12.85
CA ARG A 36 12.97 -2.55 12.49
C ARG A 36 11.47 -2.36 12.42
N ARG A 37 10.91 -1.61 13.36
CA ARG A 37 9.49 -1.28 13.40
C ARG A 37 9.04 -0.60 12.11
N TYR A 38 9.75 0.41 11.64
CA TYR A 38 9.36 1.11 10.41
C TYR A 38 9.60 0.27 9.16
N ALA A 39 10.61 -0.61 9.14
CA ALA A 39 10.75 -1.60 8.07
C ALA A 39 9.55 -2.56 8.01
N TRP A 40 9.06 -3.00 9.17
CA TRP A 40 7.83 -3.80 9.27
C TRP A 40 6.58 -3.04 8.82
N VAL A 41 6.44 -1.76 9.16
CA VAL A 41 5.35 -0.92 8.64
C VAL A 41 5.42 -0.85 7.11
N VAL A 42 6.61 -0.65 6.53
CA VAL A 42 6.81 -0.64 5.08
C VAL A 42 6.35 -1.97 4.46
N TYR A 43 6.76 -3.08 5.06
CA TYR A 43 6.38 -4.41 4.61
C TYR A 43 4.86 -4.62 4.66
N SER A 44 4.25 -4.43 5.83
CA SER A 44 2.84 -4.73 6.07
C SER A 44 1.91 -3.84 5.24
N ALA A 45 2.19 -2.54 5.13
CA ALA A 45 1.36 -1.62 4.34
C ALA A 45 1.41 -1.94 2.83
N GLY A 46 2.58 -2.29 2.29
CA GLY A 46 2.66 -2.69 0.89
C GLY A 46 2.01 -4.04 0.61
N LEU A 47 2.15 -5.00 1.54
CA LEU A 47 1.45 -6.28 1.43
C LEU A 47 -0.07 -6.12 1.52
N ALA A 48 -0.57 -5.20 2.35
CA ALA A 48 -1.99 -4.86 2.42
C ALA A 48 -2.52 -4.41 1.05
N VAL A 49 -1.80 -3.51 0.38
CA VAL A 49 -2.15 -3.05 -0.98
C VAL A 49 -2.12 -4.22 -1.97
N GLU A 50 -1.07 -5.04 -1.95
CA GLU A 50 -0.99 -6.20 -2.84
C GLU A 50 -2.19 -7.15 -2.66
N CYS A 51 -2.55 -7.46 -1.41
CA CYS A 51 -3.70 -8.27 -1.07
C CYS A 51 -5.00 -7.65 -1.61
N MET A 52 -5.22 -6.35 -1.40
CA MET A 52 -6.43 -5.67 -1.88
C MET A 52 -6.55 -5.74 -3.41
N LEU A 53 -5.48 -5.43 -4.13
CA LEU A 53 -5.48 -5.48 -5.59
C LEU A 53 -5.72 -6.90 -6.11
N ARG A 54 -5.10 -7.92 -5.47
CA ARG A 54 -5.34 -9.33 -5.77
C ARG A 54 -6.77 -9.76 -5.52
N ALA A 55 -7.42 -9.25 -4.46
CA ALA A 55 -8.81 -9.52 -4.18
C ALA A 55 -9.71 -9.12 -5.36
N TYR A 56 -9.49 -7.92 -5.91
CA TYR A 56 -10.21 -7.45 -7.10
C TYR A 56 -9.86 -8.20 -8.38
N ILE A 57 -8.59 -8.50 -8.63
CA ILE A 57 -8.17 -9.32 -9.77
C ILE A 57 -8.84 -10.68 -9.73
N ARG A 58 -8.89 -11.31 -8.54
CA ARG A 58 -9.51 -12.63 -8.36
C ARG A 58 -11.02 -12.57 -8.58
N ARG A 59 -11.72 -11.51 -8.17
CA ARG A 59 -13.15 -11.31 -8.49
C ARG A 59 -13.42 -11.28 -9.98
N VAL A 60 -12.51 -10.72 -10.79
CA VAL A 60 -12.71 -10.54 -12.23
C VAL A 60 -12.26 -11.76 -13.03
N THR A 61 -11.09 -12.31 -12.71
CA THR A 61 -10.42 -13.31 -13.57
C THR A 61 -10.47 -14.73 -13.02
N ASN A 62 -10.78 -14.88 -11.73
CA ASN A 62 -10.61 -16.12 -10.96
C ASN A 62 -9.21 -16.76 -11.12
N LYS A 63 -8.19 -15.98 -11.50
CA LYS A 63 -6.80 -16.43 -11.65
C LYS A 63 -5.93 -15.86 -10.53
N PHE A 64 -4.97 -16.65 -10.09
CA PHE A 64 -3.90 -16.15 -9.24
C PHE A 64 -2.81 -15.55 -10.13
N SER A 65 -2.50 -14.27 -9.93
CA SER A 65 -1.36 -13.64 -10.61
C SER A 65 -0.11 -13.85 -9.76
N SER A 66 0.91 -14.56 -10.25
CA SER A 66 2.21 -14.62 -9.56
C SER A 66 3.00 -13.30 -9.67
N ARG A 67 2.44 -12.28 -10.36
CA ARG A 67 3.06 -10.96 -10.47
C ARG A 67 2.92 -10.22 -9.16
N HIS A 68 3.95 -9.45 -8.81
CA HIS A 68 3.99 -8.68 -7.58
C HIS A 68 4.37 -7.20 -7.82
N ASP A 69 4.31 -6.75 -9.07
CA ASP A 69 4.48 -5.34 -9.42
C ASP A 69 3.18 -4.60 -9.12
N LEU A 70 3.19 -3.70 -8.13
CA LEU A 70 1.99 -3.01 -7.66
C LEU A 70 1.37 -2.09 -8.73
N SER A 71 2.16 -1.48 -9.61
CA SER A 71 1.63 -0.64 -10.69
C SER A 71 0.83 -1.50 -11.67
N ARG A 72 1.36 -2.68 -12.02
CA ARG A 72 0.65 -3.63 -12.89
C ARG A 72 -0.58 -4.21 -12.20
N LEU A 73 -0.46 -4.61 -10.93
CA LEU A 73 -1.59 -5.12 -10.15
C LEU A 73 -2.69 -4.06 -10.02
N PHE A 74 -2.34 -2.77 -9.90
CA PHE A 74 -3.33 -1.71 -9.82
C PHE A 74 -4.17 -1.64 -11.10
N VAL A 75 -3.53 -1.64 -12.27
CA VAL A 75 -4.22 -1.65 -13.56
C VAL A 75 -5.04 -2.93 -13.74
N GLU A 76 -4.47 -4.09 -13.45
CA GLU A 76 -5.15 -5.39 -13.57
C GLU A 76 -6.37 -5.50 -12.63
N SER A 77 -6.31 -4.87 -11.46
CA SER A 77 -7.41 -4.89 -10.49
C SER A 77 -8.64 -4.12 -10.93
N ARG A 78 -8.48 -3.13 -11.82
CA ARG A 78 -9.52 -2.17 -12.21
C ARG A 78 -10.20 -1.50 -11.02
N LEU A 79 -9.48 -1.31 -9.91
CA LEU A 79 -10.02 -0.70 -8.69
C LEU A 79 -10.58 0.70 -8.96
N ASP A 80 -9.94 1.46 -9.83
CA ASP A 80 -10.42 2.76 -10.31
C ASP A 80 -11.83 2.67 -10.94
N THR A 81 -12.05 1.68 -11.81
CA THR A 81 -13.36 1.41 -12.42
C THR A 81 -14.40 1.08 -11.34
N ARG A 82 -14.03 0.27 -10.34
CA ARG A 82 -14.93 -0.10 -9.23
C ARG A 82 -15.29 1.08 -8.35
N VAL A 83 -14.36 2.00 -8.13
CA VAL A 83 -14.62 3.25 -7.41
C VAL A 83 -15.61 4.13 -8.18
N VAL A 84 -15.46 4.24 -9.51
CA VAL A 84 -16.43 4.97 -10.36
C VAL A 84 -17.81 4.32 -10.30
N GLU A 85 -17.90 3.00 -10.44
CA GLU A 85 -19.15 2.25 -10.34
C GLU A 85 -19.82 2.46 -8.97
N HIS A 86 -19.05 2.40 -7.87
CA HIS A 86 -19.56 2.62 -6.52
C HIS A 86 -20.09 4.04 -6.32
N LEU A 87 -19.39 5.06 -6.81
CA LEU A 87 -19.85 6.46 -6.75
C LEU A 87 -21.06 6.70 -7.66
N GLY A 88 -21.14 6.02 -8.81
CA GLY A 88 -22.32 6.05 -9.67
C GLY A 88 -23.58 5.53 -8.97
N LYS A 89 -23.45 4.46 -8.17
CA LYS A 89 -24.56 3.97 -7.30
C LYS A 89 -25.02 5.01 -6.27
N GLN A 90 -24.17 5.99 -5.94
CA GLN A 90 -24.49 7.11 -5.05
C GLN A 90 -25.00 8.36 -5.79
N GLY A 91 -25.19 8.28 -7.11
CA GLY A 91 -25.71 9.38 -7.92
C GLY A 91 -24.66 10.35 -8.46
N TYR A 92 -23.37 10.01 -8.40
CA TYR A 92 -22.31 10.83 -9.00
C TYR A 92 -22.01 10.42 -10.44
N ASP A 93 -22.00 11.38 -11.35
CA ASP A 93 -21.53 11.16 -12.73
C ASP A 93 -20.02 10.93 -12.78
N ALA A 94 -19.56 10.12 -13.74
CA ALA A 94 -18.15 9.75 -13.90
C ALA A 94 -17.21 10.97 -14.11
N GLY A 95 -17.72 12.05 -14.71
CA GLY A 95 -16.98 13.29 -14.92
C GLY A 95 -17.15 14.33 -13.80
N SER A 96 -17.91 14.02 -12.74
CA SER A 96 -18.15 14.96 -11.66
C SER A 96 -16.85 15.30 -10.91
N PRO A 97 -16.71 16.52 -10.36
CA PRO A 97 -15.53 16.90 -9.59
C PRO A 97 -15.19 15.92 -8.46
N VAL A 98 -16.21 15.32 -7.84
CA VAL A 98 -16.07 14.32 -6.77
C VAL A 98 -15.36 13.05 -7.27
N VAL A 99 -15.79 12.52 -8.42
CA VAL A 99 -15.16 11.33 -9.02
C VAL A 99 -13.74 11.64 -9.47
N VAL A 100 -13.53 12.78 -10.15
CA VAL A 100 -12.20 13.19 -10.63
C VAL A 100 -11.22 13.35 -9.47
N GLU A 101 -11.63 14.02 -8.39
CA GLU A 101 -10.80 14.18 -7.20
C GLU A 101 -10.48 12.83 -6.53
N ARG A 102 -11.49 11.95 -6.39
CA ARG A 102 -11.29 10.63 -5.78
C ARG A 102 -10.31 9.78 -6.59
N LEU A 103 -10.44 9.76 -7.91
CA LEU A 103 -9.52 9.05 -8.80
C LEU A 103 -8.12 9.67 -8.75
N THR A 104 -8.01 10.99 -8.77
CA THR A 104 -6.70 11.68 -8.68
C THR A 104 -5.96 11.28 -7.42
N ARG A 105 -6.64 11.27 -6.27
CA ARG A 105 -6.06 10.83 -4.98
C ARG A 105 -5.67 9.35 -5.02
N LEU A 106 -6.49 8.50 -5.62
CA LEU A 106 -6.21 7.06 -5.76
C LEU A 106 -4.97 6.80 -6.63
N TYR A 107 -4.86 7.45 -7.78
CA TYR A 107 -3.70 7.35 -8.67
C TYR A 107 -2.42 7.87 -8.02
N ALA A 108 -2.50 9.01 -7.33
CA ALA A 108 -1.37 9.56 -6.58
C ALA A 108 -0.91 8.58 -5.47
N ALA A 109 -1.86 7.98 -4.75
CA ALA A 109 -1.56 6.96 -3.73
C ALA A 109 -0.90 5.73 -4.34
N ALA A 110 -1.43 5.19 -5.45
CA ALA A 110 -0.83 4.06 -6.15
C ALA A 110 0.61 4.36 -6.60
N GLY A 111 0.86 5.55 -7.14
CA GLY A 111 2.20 5.99 -7.53
C GLY A 111 3.17 6.09 -6.34
N VAL A 112 2.73 6.61 -5.19
CA VAL A 112 3.55 6.65 -3.97
C VAL A 112 3.90 5.24 -3.49
N VAL A 113 2.91 4.35 -3.42
CA VAL A 113 3.10 2.98 -2.93
C VAL A 113 4.04 2.20 -3.86
N ALA A 114 3.82 2.24 -5.18
CA ALA A 114 4.67 1.57 -6.16
C ALA A 114 6.11 2.12 -6.18
N ARG A 115 6.29 3.40 -5.87
CA ARG A 115 7.63 3.99 -5.74
C ARG A 115 8.38 3.46 -4.53
N ILE A 116 7.71 3.28 -3.39
CA ILE A 116 8.36 2.90 -2.14
C ILE A 116 8.52 1.38 -2.05
N TRP A 117 7.44 0.62 -2.24
CA TRP A 117 7.38 -0.82 -1.95
C TRP A 117 7.78 -1.70 -3.15
N ARG A 118 8.42 -2.83 -2.85
CA ARG A 118 8.78 -3.86 -3.82
C ARG A 118 8.57 -5.25 -3.23
N ASN A 119 8.26 -6.21 -4.09
CA ASN A 119 7.99 -7.58 -3.66
C ASN A 119 9.18 -8.26 -2.97
N ASN A 120 10.40 -8.00 -3.43
CA ASN A 120 11.61 -8.58 -2.86
C ASN A 120 11.89 -8.10 -1.43
N TYR A 121 11.19 -7.08 -0.94
CA TYR A 121 11.28 -6.67 0.47
C TYR A 121 10.77 -7.72 1.45
N ARG A 122 10.00 -8.71 0.99
CA ARG A 122 9.68 -9.93 1.75
C ARG A 122 10.91 -10.65 2.30
N PHE A 123 12.06 -10.47 1.65
CA PHE A 123 13.33 -11.13 1.98
C PHE A 123 14.45 -10.14 2.31
N ALA A 124 14.15 -8.83 2.34
CA ALA A 124 15.17 -7.81 2.57
C ALA A 124 15.40 -7.60 4.06
N SER A 125 16.66 -7.49 4.47
CA SER A 125 17.00 -6.90 5.76
C SER A 125 16.79 -5.38 5.71
N ASP A 126 16.68 -4.73 6.87
CA ASP A 126 16.58 -3.27 6.96
C ASP A 126 17.70 -2.56 6.18
N GLY A 127 18.92 -3.11 6.22
CA GLY A 127 20.07 -2.56 5.52
C GLY A 127 19.91 -2.62 4.01
N VAL A 128 19.35 -3.71 3.48
CA VAL A 128 19.04 -3.87 2.05
C VAL A 128 17.94 -2.90 1.64
N LEU A 129 16.90 -2.75 2.46
CA LEU A 129 15.78 -1.83 2.21
C LEU A 129 16.26 -0.39 2.05
N ILE A 130 17.15 0.08 2.94
CA ILE A 130 17.68 1.45 2.89
C ILE A 130 18.59 1.66 1.70
N ARG A 131 19.45 0.69 1.41
CA ARG A 131 20.33 0.75 0.24
C ARG A 131 19.50 0.92 -1.02
N ASP A 132 18.46 0.11 -1.19
CA ASP A 132 17.55 0.22 -2.34
C ASP A 132 16.82 1.58 -2.37
N PHE A 133 16.40 2.14 -1.24
CA PHE A 133 15.83 3.50 -1.18
C PHE A 133 16.80 4.59 -1.67
N LEU A 134 18.08 4.47 -1.33
CA LEU A 134 19.12 5.40 -1.76
C LEU A 134 19.43 5.22 -3.24
N ASP A 135 19.63 3.99 -3.69
CA ASP A 135 19.98 3.65 -5.08
C ASP A 135 18.90 4.15 -6.05
N ARG A 136 17.63 4.03 -5.65
CA ARG A 136 16.48 4.48 -6.45
C ARG A 136 16.09 5.92 -6.22
N LYS A 137 16.83 6.65 -5.38
CA LYS A 137 16.55 8.06 -5.04
C LYS A 137 15.12 8.24 -4.49
N VAL A 138 14.56 7.22 -3.83
CA VAL A 138 13.32 7.33 -3.03
C VAL A 138 13.54 8.33 -1.90
N VAL A 139 14.77 8.32 -1.37
CA VAL A 139 15.34 9.29 -0.43
C VAL A 139 16.53 9.95 -1.12
N ARG A 140 16.65 11.28 -1.08
CA ARG A 140 17.85 11.95 -1.62
C ARG A 140 18.98 11.79 -0.61
N ALA A 141 20.22 11.61 -1.09
CA ALA A 141 21.40 11.50 -0.22
C ALA A 141 21.54 12.68 0.77
N ARG A 142 21.15 13.90 0.35
CA ARG A 142 21.15 15.10 1.20
C ARG A 142 20.06 15.10 2.30
N ASP A 143 19.00 14.33 2.10
CA ASP A 143 17.90 14.16 3.07
C ASP A 143 18.25 13.03 4.07
N ASN A 144 19.36 12.32 3.86
CA ASN A 144 19.88 11.25 4.71
C ASN A 144 20.78 11.80 5.86
N LYS A 145 20.64 13.08 6.21
CA LYS A 145 21.37 13.68 7.35
C LYS A 145 20.84 13.23 8.73
N GLY A 146 19.83 12.36 8.75
CA GLY A 146 19.22 11.79 9.96
C GLY A 146 19.62 10.35 10.20
N ALA A 147 19.40 9.85 11.42
CA ALA A 147 19.56 8.44 11.75
C ALA A 147 18.67 7.55 10.86
N LYS A 148 19.12 6.33 10.58
CA LYS A 148 18.39 5.28 9.82
C LYS A 148 16.88 5.25 10.13
N ALA A 149 16.53 5.33 11.40
CA ALA A 149 15.15 5.35 11.90
C ALA A 149 14.29 6.46 11.30
N GLN A 150 14.84 7.66 11.13
CA GLN A 150 14.10 8.82 10.64
C GLN A 150 13.73 8.67 9.16
N VAL A 151 14.67 8.15 8.36
CA VAL A 151 14.44 7.87 6.95
C VAL A 151 13.35 6.81 6.79
N LEU A 152 13.49 5.69 7.52
CA LEU A 152 12.50 4.62 7.48
C LEU A 152 11.14 5.11 7.98
N ARG A 153 11.08 5.88 9.07
CA ARG A 153 9.83 6.47 9.58
C ARG A 153 9.13 7.31 8.53
N LYS A 154 9.86 8.19 7.84
CA LYS A 154 9.29 9.05 6.80
C LYS A 154 8.74 8.24 5.63
N GLN A 155 9.47 7.23 5.16
CA GLN A 155 8.99 6.38 4.06
C GLN A 155 7.82 5.49 4.49
N ALA A 156 7.88 4.93 5.70
CA ALA A 156 6.78 4.19 6.31
C ALA A 156 5.51 5.04 6.38
N HIS A 157 5.62 6.30 6.83
CA HIS A 157 4.48 7.21 6.90
C HIS A 157 3.86 7.49 5.52
N LEU A 158 4.68 7.83 4.53
CA LEU A 158 4.20 8.08 3.17
C LEU A 158 3.53 6.86 2.55
N LEU A 159 4.13 5.67 2.76
CA LEU A 159 3.56 4.41 2.31
C LEU A 159 2.23 4.13 3.01
N LEU A 160 2.16 4.34 4.32
CA LEU A 160 0.96 4.09 5.12
C LEU A 160 -0.21 4.97 4.68
N LEU A 161 0.03 6.26 4.42
CA LEU A 161 -0.99 7.16 3.87
C LEU A 161 -1.49 6.72 2.48
N GLY A 162 -0.57 6.34 1.60
CA GLY A 162 -0.91 5.83 0.27
C GLY A 162 -1.68 4.51 0.35
N ALA A 163 -1.20 3.56 1.15
CA ALA A 163 -1.86 2.28 1.39
C ALA A 163 -3.25 2.49 1.97
N GLY A 164 -3.40 3.29 3.03
CA GLY A 164 -4.69 3.60 3.63
C GLY A 164 -5.69 4.19 2.65
N THR A 165 -5.25 5.04 1.72
CA THR A 165 -6.09 5.58 0.64
C THR A 165 -6.60 4.46 -0.29
N ILE A 166 -5.73 3.54 -0.70
CA ILE A 166 -6.09 2.41 -1.58
C ILE A 166 -6.99 1.41 -0.84
N ILE A 167 -6.66 1.06 0.41
CA ILE A 167 -7.44 0.15 1.24
C ILE A 167 -8.84 0.72 1.47
N LYS A 168 -8.96 2.01 1.82
CA LYS A 168 -10.26 2.66 2.00
C LYS A 168 -11.10 2.60 0.72
N ALA A 169 -10.53 2.99 -0.43
CA ALA A 169 -11.21 2.91 -1.71
C ALA A 169 -11.62 1.46 -2.06
N GLY A 170 -10.74 0.50 -1.79
CA GLY A 170 -10.99 -0.93 -1.96
C GLY A 170 -12.10 -1.45 -1.06
N LYS A 171 -12.22 -0.97 0.19
CA LYS A 171 -13.30 -1.34 1.11
C LYS A 171 -14.65 -0.77 0.65
N GLU A 172 -14.68 0.52 0.30
CA GLU A 172 -15.90 1.21 -0.16
C GLU A 172 -16.47 0.53 -1.43
N ALA A 173 -15.62 0.27 -2.42
CA ALA A 173 -16.00 -0.33 -3.70
C ALA A 173 -16.21 -1.86 -3.67
N TRP A 174 -16.01 -2.52 -2.52
CA TRP A 174 -16.15 -3.98 -2.43
C TRP A 174 -17.63 -4.42 -2.46
N THR A 175 -18.54 -3.50 -2.17
CA THR A 175 -20.01 -3.69 -2.12
C THR A 175 -20.66 -3.92 -3.49
#